data_AF-A0A957KIB3-F1
#
_entry.id   AF-A0A957KIB3-F1
#
_cell.length_a   1.000
_cell.length_b   1.000
_cell.length_c   1.000
_cell.angle_alpha   90.00
_cell.angle_beta   90.00
_cell.angle_gamma   90.00
#
_symmetry.space_group_name_H-M   'P 1'
#
loop_
_entity.id
_entity.type
_entity.pdbx_description
1 polymer ?
#
loop_
_entity_poly.entity_id
_entity_poly.type
_entity_poly.pdbx_seq_one_letter_code
_entity_poly.pdbx_strand_id
1 'polypeptide(L)' 'TVYDKDRAYSYKVTQVETLAEQDQPLSVRLANAQWIEPTTDQRLTLVSCWPYETNSHRLIVVAVPSASP' A
#
# COMPACT_ATOMS: atom_id res chain seq x y z
N THR A 1 10.51 -1.64 8.56
CA THR A 1 11.67 -2.40 8.06
C THR A 1 11.20 -3.74 7.55
N VAL A 2 11.68 -4.18 6.40
CA VAL A 2 11.45 -5.52 5.84
C VAL A 2 12.74 -6.32 5.98
N TYR A 3 12.65 -7.61 6.28
CA TYR A 3 13.82 -8.49 6.46
C TYR A 3 13.83 -9.57 5.37
N ASP A 4 15.00 -9.78 4.75
CA ASP A 4 15.32 -10.94 3.91
C ASP A 4 16.52 -11.65 4.53
N LYS A 5 16.25 -12.79 5.18
CA LYS A 5 17.23 -13.50 6.03
C LYS A 5 17.83 -12.52 7.05
N ASP A 6 19.13 -12.28 6.97
CA ASP A 6 19.87 -11.41 7.89
C ASP A 6 19.93 -9.94 7.43
N ARG A 7 19.34 -9.61 6.27
CA ARG A 7 19.38 -8.25 5.70
C ARG A 7 18.10 -7.48 6.01
N ALA A 8 18.26 -6.33 6.66
CA ALA A 8 17.19 -5.36 6.93
C ALA A 8 17.12 -4.28 5.84
N TYR A 9 15.89 -3.96 5.40
CA TYR A 9 15.59 -2.87 4.47
C TYR A 9 14.67 -1.87 5.15
N SER A 10 15.16 -0.64 5.35
CA SER A 10 14.40 0.44 5.98
C SER A 10 13.62 1.25 4.94
N TYR A 11 12.37 1.56 5.27
CA TYR A 11 11.46 2.32 4.42
C TYR A 11 10.82 3.43 5.26
N LYS A 12 10.65 4.60 4.65
CA LYS A 12 9.93 5.74 5.24
C LYS A 12 8.58 5.87 4.55
N VAL A 13 7.51 5.89 5.34
CA VAL A 13 6.15 6.15 4.83
C VAL A 13 6.09 7.56 4.24
N THR A 14 5.56 7.66 3.03
CA THR A 14 5.41 8.93 2.30
C THR A 14 3.97 9.22 1.94
N GLN A 15 3.10 8.20 1.88
CA GLN A 15 1.69 8.38 1.54
C GLN A 15 0.83 7.34 2.25
N VAL A 16 -0.35 7.78 2.69
CA VAL A 16 -1.40 6.94 3.27
C VAL A 16 -2.72 7.35 2.66
N GLU A 17 -3.44 6.41 2.06
CA GLU A 17 -4.74 6.64 1.43
C GLU A 17 -5.78 5.67 1.99
N THR A 18 -7.03 6.11 2.14
CA THR A 18 -8.17 5.24 2.44
C THR A 18 -9.17 5.31 1.30
N LEU A 19 -9.35 4.21 0.60
CA LEU A 19 -10.14 4.13 -0.63
C LEU A 19 -11.44 3.37 -0.35
N ALA A 20 -12.59 3.92 -0.74
CA ALA A 20 -13.84 3.15 -0.71
C ALA A 20 -13.75 1.97 -1.69
N GLU A 21 -14.25 0.80 -1.28
CA GLU A 21 -14.15 -0.44 -2.07
C GLU A 21 -15.48 -1.20 -2.14
N GLN A 22 -16.14 -1.39 -0.99
CA GLN A 22 -17.42 -2.10 -0.95
C GLN A 22 -18.51 -1.26 -1.64
N ASP A 23 -19.36 -1.94 -2.40
CA ASP A 23 -20.47 -1.36 -3.15
C ASP A 23 -20.07 -0.28 -4.18
N GLN A 24 -18.77 -0.14 -4.44
CA GLN A 24 -18.26 0.77 -5.46
C GLN A 24 -18.43 0.19 -6.87
N PRO A 25 -18.64 1.04 -7.89
CA PRO A 25 -18.66 0.62 -9.28
C PRO A 25 -17.38 -0.13 -9.67
N LEU A 26 -17.48 -1.07 -10.62
CA LEU A 26 -16.33 -1.85 -11.09
C LEU A 26 -15.16 -0.95 -11.52
N SER A 27 -15.43 0.19 -12.17
CA SER A 27 -14.39 1.14 -12.58
C SER A 27 -13.57 1.69 -11.40
N VAL A 28 -14.21 1.96 -10.25
CA VAL A 28 -13.53 2.41 -9.04
C VAL A 28 -12.67 1.29 -8.46
N ARG A 29 -13.21 0.07 -8.40
CA ARG A 29 -12.47 -1.10 -7.90
C ARG A 29 -11.26 -1.43 -8.79
N LEU A 30 -11.40 -1.26 -10.11
CA LEU A 30 -10.27 -1.38 -11.05
C LEU A 30 -9.24 -0.28 -10.83
N ALA A 31 -9.64 0.97 -10.62
CA ALA A 31 -8.71 2.05 -10.27
C ALA A 31 -7.98 1.79 -8.94
N ASN A 32 -8.68 1.27 -7.92
CA ASN A 32 -8.06 0.85 -6.66
C ASN A 32 -7.05 -0.30 -6.87
N ALA A 33 -7.33 -1.24 -7.78
CA ALA A 33 -6.43 -2.34 -8.10
C ALA A 33 -5.11 -1.89 -8.74
N GLN A 34 -5.05 -0.70 -9.34
CA GLN A 34 -3.81 -0.17 -9.93
C GLN A 34 -2.71 0.09 -8.88
N TRP A 35 -3.06 0.22 -7.60
CA TRP A 35 -2.08 0.44 -6.52
C TRP A 35 -1.11 -0.72 -6.30
N ILE A 36 -1.41 -1.93 -6.80
CA ILE A 36 -0.53 -3.10 -6.73
C ILE A 36 0.19 -3.40 -8.05
N GLU A 37 -0.02 -2.59 -9.09
CA GLU A 37 0.70 -2.74 -10.36
C GLU A 37 2.20 -2.45 -10.18
N PRO A 38 3.06 -3.00 -11.06
CA PRO A 38 4.48 -2.68 -11.05
C PRO A 38 4.72 -1.17 -11.18
N THR A 39 5.61 -0.65 -10.33
CA THR A 39 6.07 0.74 -10.39
C THR A 39 7.49 0.80 -10.93
N THR A 40 7.89 1.95 -11.46
CA THR A 40 9.25 2.17 -12.00
C THR A 40 10.27 2.49 -10.90
N ASP A 41 9.81 2.92 -9.73
CA ASP A 41 10.63 3.22 -8.57
C ASP A 41 10.59 2.09 -7.54
N GLN A 42 11.64 2.01 -6.72
CA GLN A 42 11.67 1.12 -5.57
C GLN A 42 10.76 1.67 -4.46
N ARG A 43 9.73 0.89 -4.11
CA ARG A 43 8.81 1.21 -3.01
C ARG A 43 8.28 -0.05 -2.34
N LEU A 44 7.68 0.14 -1.18
CA LEU A 44 6.84 -0.82 -0.48
C LEU A 44 5.41 -0.26 -0.46
N THR A 45 4.46 -1.00 -1.06
CA THR A 45 3.03 -0.71 -0.95
C THR A 45 2.40 -1.77 -0.06
N LEU A 46 1.81 -1.35 1.07
CA LEU A 46 1.01 -2.20 1.94
C LEU A 46 -0.47 -1.93 1.66
N VAL A 47 -1.25 -2.99 1.51
CA VAL A 47 -2.70 -2.93 1.24
C VAL A 47 -3.42 -3.74 2.30
N SER A 48 -4.42 -3.14 2.95
CA SER A 48 -5.24 -3.81 3.96
C SER A 48 -6.71 -3.40 3.86
N CYS A 49 -7.59 -4.14 4.52
CA CYS A 49 -8.98 -3.73 4.76
C CYS A 49 -9.03 -2.59 5.79
N TRP A 50 -10.08 -1.78 5.69
CA TRP A 50 -10.38 -0.74 6.67
C TRP A 50 -11.90 -0.47 6.75
N PRO A 51 -12.45 -0.07 7.91
CA PRO A 51 -11.86 -0.15 9.26
C PRO A 51 -11.69 -1.60 9.74
N TYR A 52 -11.13 -1.85 10.93
CA TYR A 52 -10.74 -3.22 11.33
C TYR A 52 -11.93 -4.20 11.46
N GLU A 53 -13.14 -3.68 11.63
CA GLU A 53 -14.37 -4.47 11.76
C GLU A 53 -14.99 -4.90 10.41
N THR A 54 -14.55 -4.32 9.29
CA THR A 54 -15.14 -4.56 7.97
C THR A 54 -14.14 -4.36 6.82
N ASN A 55 -14.56 -4.58 5.60
CA ASN A 55 -13.78 -4.44 4.37
C ASN A 55 -14.33 -3.37 3.44
N SER A 56 -15.09 -2.42 3.99
CA SER A 56 -15.74 -1.34 3.25
C SER A 56 -14.75 -0.45 2.49
N HIS A 57 -13.52 -0.36 3.00
CA HIS A 57 -12.42 0.41 2.42
C HIS A 57 -11.15 -0.44 2.26
N ARG A 58 -10.20 0.12 1.50
CA ARG A 58 -8.80 -0.29 1.47
C ARG A 58 -7.92 0.80 2.06
N LEU A 59 -7.07 0.43 3.00
CA LEU A 59 -5.98 1.25 3.48
C LEU A 59 -4.75 0.96 2.63
N ILE A 60 -4.22 1.98 1.97
CA ILE A 60 -2.99 1.91 1.19
C ILE A 60 -1.91 2.70 1.93
N VAL A 61 -0.77 2.08 2.17
CA VAL A 61 0.41 2.75 2.73
C VAL A 61 1.56 2.58 1.75
N VAL A 62 2.08 3.69 1.23
CA VAL A 62 3.27 3.70 0.37
C VAL A 62 4.46 4.20 1.19
N ALA A 63 5.54 3.44 1.12
CA ALA A 63 6.81 3.80 1.71
C ALA A 63 7.93 3.65 0.68
N VAL A 64 8.84 4.62 0.66
CA VAL A 64 10.05 4.58 -0.18
C VAL A 64 11.24 4.16 0.67
N PRO A 65 12.33 3.64 0.10
CA PRO A 65 13.55 3.38 0.84
C PRO A 65 13.90 4.62 1.67
N SER A 66 13.99 4.46 2.99
CA SER A 66 14.58 5.52 3.78
C SER A 66 16.02 5.57 3.29
N ALA A 67 16.48 6.69 2.75
CA ALA A 67 17.90 6.91 2.57
C ALA A 67 18.54 6.58 3.93
N SER A 68 19.21 5.44 4.00
CA SER A 68 20.08 5.16 5.12
C SER A 68 21.37 5.95 4.86
N PRO A 69 22.00 6.54 5.89
CA PRO A 69 23.27 7.24 5.76
C PRO A 69 24.34 6.41 5.05
#